data_AF-X1F060-F1
#
_entry.id   AF-X1F060-F1
#
_cell.length_a   1.000
_cell.length_b   1.000
_cell.length_c   1.000
_cell.angle_alpha   90.00
_cell.angle_beta   90.00
_cell.angle_gamma   90.00
#
_symmetry.space_group_name_H-M   'P 1'
#
loop_
_entity.id
_entity.type
_entity.pdbx_description
1 polymer ?
#
loop_
_entity_poly.entity_id
_entity_poly.type
_entity_poly.pdbx_seq_one_letter_code
_entity_poly.pdbx_strand_id
1 'polypeptide(L)'
;MLLSKCGSDWLPKGGDEDNTTTFTATIYPSQLTGIIKFTLYDVSDEPGYCMNSPATVPGSGEDSDAWKDLQFPDSQSGFTISGSNNDVATKTSAANSATVTVKSFDYGSYGKIKAEVQIGGTWYPALVVGGPARYATVPRDEDANDIADAWAYNTGGKNDDDEHSVNNAHDGDGLTRYEEYRGVDTDDDGAVALAERTNPGRKDLFVQGKDFTEALPFAWGNAFNEAQITVHEFKRTIGSEDRNIDVLVVTLKDQGGHILRVMAPSPDGKRNWDTSTMGQSSIGDATTYGNPEVNKKATNYYFDDNPYKDGQTWTAVGQWNGAANGVLDPVNPEKVEDTNDNGVLDNNEKDGATTPPTDDGDALFDGDYPVVKAGGPWDFAQDLSPMDIDNDGKVELPRDNQVPTNPDDEYTRAAVVRLTITHEMVHGVGRQGHCNDP
;
A
#
# COMPACT_ATOMS: atom_id res chain seq x y z
N MET A 1 13.53 -47.49 15.90
CA MET A 1 12.60 -46.42 16.32
C MET A 1 12.26 -45.58 15.11
N LEU A 2 11.01 -45.10 15.01
CA LEU A 2 10.54 -44.25 13.92
C LEU A 2 10.12 -42.88 14.46
N LEU A 3 10.47 -41.81 13.76
CA LEU A 3 10.11 -40.41 14.03
C LEU A 3 9.10 -39.92 12.98
N SER A 4 7.99 -39.31 13.40
CA SER A 4 7.03 -38.70 12.48
C SER A 4 7.62 -37.51 11.73
N LYS A 5 7.02 -37.16 10.58
CA LYS A 5 7.29 -35.90 9.88
C LYS A 5 6.48 -34.76 10.51
N CYS A 6 6.82 -33.51 10.20
CA CYS A 6 5.94 -32.37 10.46
C CYS A 6 4.62 -32.55 9.69
N GLY A 7 3.53 -31.95 10.18
CA GLY A 7 2.25 -31.92 9.46
C GLY A 7 2.41 -31.26 8.10
N SER A 8 1.78 -31.80 7.05
CA SER A 8 1.90 -31.28 5.68
C SER A 8 1.32 -29.90 5.48
N ASP A 9 0.40 -29.49 6.36
CA ASP A 9 -0.38 -28.27 6.21
C ASP A 9 0.05 -27.22 7.27
N TRP A 10 1.10 -27.50 8.02
CA TRP A 10 1.58 -26.62 9.08
C TRP A 10 2.53 -25.56 8.51
N LEU A 11 2.16 -24.30 8.71
CA LEU A 11 3.02 -23.15 8.50
C LEU A 11 3.48 -22.61 9.85
N PRO A 12 4.76 -22.24 10.00
CA PRO A 12 5.24 -21.58 11.19
C PRO A 12 4.62 -20.20 11.32
N LYS A 13 4.38 -19.79 12.56
CA LYS A 13 3.92 -18.43 12.90
C LYS A 13 4.83 -17.84 13.96
N GLY A 14 4.89 -16.52 14.01
CA GLY A 14 5.56 -15.75 15.06
C GLY A 14 4.62 -14.74 15.69
N GLY A 15 5.15 -13.91 16.59
CA GLY A 15 4.37 -12.82 17.20
C GLY A 15 3.25 -13.29 18.10
N ASP A 16 2.13 -12.57 18.03
CA ASP A 16 0.93 -12.88 18.82
C ASP A 16 0.27 -14.20 18.37
N GLU A 17 0.69 -14.73 17.21
CA GLU A 17 0.19 -15.97 16.64
C GLU A 17 1.16 -17.16 16.76
N ASP A 18 2.22 -17.05 17.55
CA ASP A 18 3.15 -18.16 17.85
C ASP A 18 2.40 -19.50 17.95
N ASN A 19 2.77 -20.45 17.09
CA ASN A 19 2.05 -21.71 16.99
C ASN A 19 2.94 -22.92 17.29
N THR A 20 2.33 -24.10 17.35
CA THR A 20 3.04 -25.33 17.69
C THR A 20 2.76 -26.45 16.70
N THR A 21 3.72 -27.35 16.58
CA THR A 21 3.59 -28.64 15.89
C THR A 21 4.10 -29.76 16.80
N THR A 22 3.83 -31.02 16.46
CA THR A 22 4.20 -32.15 17.31
C THR A 22 4.94 -33.24 16.54
N PHE A 23 5.86 -33.90 17.23
CA PHE A 23 6.64 -35.01 16.71
C PHE A 23 6.53 -36.21 17.61
N THR A 24 6.26 -37.38 17.03
CA THR A 24 6.13 -38.64 17.75
C THR A 24 7.26 -39.58 17.37
N ALA A 25 8.00 -40.07 18.38
CA ALA A 25 8.98 -41.12 18.23
C ALA A 25 8.45 -42.43 18.83
N THR A 26 8.47 -43.52 18.05
CA THR A 26 7.95 -44.84 18.46
C THR A 26 9.01 -45.93 18.31
N ILE A 27 9.26 -46.68 19.38
CA ILE A 27 10.27 -47.75 19.44
C ILE A 27 9.67 -49.05 18.91
N TYR A 28 10.48 -49.77 18.12
CA TYR A 28 10.14 -51.09 17.60
C TYR A 28 11.23 -52.10 18.00
N PRO A 29 10.85 -53.35 18.33
CA PRO A 29 9.46 -53.83 18.45
C PRO A 29 8.73 -53.23 19.67
N SER A 30 7.40 -53.28 19.69
CA SER A 30 6.53 -52.52 20.62
C SER A 30 6.69 -52.88 22.10
N GLN A 31 7.35 -53.99 22.41
CA GLN A 31 7.66 -54.40 23.78
C GLN A 31 8.87 -53.66 24.38
N LEU A 32 9.67 -52.98 23.55
CA LEU A 32 10.82 -52.24 24.03
C LEU A 32 10.41 -50.87 24.56
N THR A 33 11.01 -50.48 25.68
CA THR A 33 10.92 -49.15 26.27
C THR A 33 12.32 -48.57 26.47
N GLY A 34 12.47 -47.26 26.32
CA GLY A 34 13.72 -46.58 26.60
C GLY A 34 13.50 -45.10 26.91
N ILE A 35 14.56 -44.41 27.34
CA ILE A 35 14.51 -42.96 27.50
C ILE A 35 14.62 -42.35 26.10
N ILE A 36 13.58 -41.63 25.67
CA ILE A 36 13.53 -40.97 24.37
C ILE A 36 13.99 -39.52 24.54
N LYS A 37 14.87 -39.06 23.65
CA LYS A 37 15.38 -37.69 23.60
C LYS A 37 15.15 -37.12 22.22
N PHE A 38 14.63 -35.90 22.16
CA PHE A 38 14.51 -35.10 20.95
C PHE A 38 15.51 -33.96 20.99
N THR A 39 16.05 -33.61 19.82
CA THR A 39 16.98 -32.49 19.65
C THR A 39 16.62 -31.69 18.42
N LEU A 40 16.42 -30.39 18.60
CA LEU A 40 16.34 -29.40 17.53
C LEU A 40 17.75 -28.97 17.14
N TYR A 41 18.01 -28.76 15.87
CA TYR A 41 19.29 -28.28 15.35
C TYR A 41 19.12 -27.70 13.94
N ASP A 42 20.14 -26.99 13.45
CA ASP A 42 20.07 -26.18 12.22
C ASP A 42 18.85 -25.25 12.24
N VAL A 43 18.53 -24.68 13.41
CA VAL A 43 17.38 -23.80 13.60
C VAL A 43 17.73 -22.38 13.21
N SER A 44 16.82 -21.73 12.48
CA SER A 44 16.91 -20.33 12.09
C SER A 44 16.92 -19.36 13.29
N ASP A 45 17.44 -18.17 13.03
CA ASP A 45 17.56 -17.02 13.93
C ASP A 45 17.40 -15.72 13.13
N GLU A 46 16.38 -15.67 12.28
CA GLU A 46 16.23 -14.57 11.33
C GLU A 46 15.73 -13.30 12.05
N PRO A 47 16.42 -12.15 11.89
CA PRO A 47 15.96 -10.90 12.47
C PRO A 47 14.79 -10.30 11.69
N GLY A 48 14.14 -9.29 12.29
CA GLY A 48 13.35 -8.29 11.56
C GLY A 48 11.97 -8.06 12.17
N TYR A 49 11.72 -6.84 12.67
CA TYR A 49 10.56 -6.49 13.50
C TYR A 49 9.22 -6.44 12.75
N CYS A 50 9.22 -6.02 11.49
CA CYS A 50 8.06 -6.00 10.58
C CYS A 50 7.88 -7.31 9.80
N MET A 51 8.90 -8.17 9.77
CA MET A 51 8.78 -9.54 9.25
C MET A 51 8.61 -10.58 10.36
N ASN A 52 8.75 -10.16 11.63
CA ASN A 52 8.60 -10.92 12.85
C ASN A 52 8.84 -10.06 14.11
N SER A 53 7.80 -9.75 14.90
CA SER A 53 8.03 -9.39 16.31
C SER A 53 7.35 -10.42 17.21
N PRO A 54 8.09 -11.36 17.85
CA PRO A 54 7.52 -12.31 18.79
C PRO A 54 6.73 -11.63 19.92
N ALA A 55 5.56 -12.15 20.29
CA ALA A 55 4.69 -11.52 21.28
C ALA A 55 5.19 -11.63 22.72
N THR A 56 5.96 -12.69 22.99
CA THR A 56 6.49 -13.00 24.31
C THR A 56 7.99 -12.80 24.34
N VAL A 57 8.40 -11.56 24.20
CA VAL A 57 9.81 -11.16 24.22
C VAL A 57 10.43 -11.33 25.60
N PRO A 58 11.47 -12.15 25.80
CA PRO A 58 12.41 -11.91 26.89
C PRO A 58 13.14 -10.61 26.56
N GLY A 59 13.07 -9.62 27.45
CA GLY A 59 13.47 -8.22 27.21
C GLY A 59 14.92 -7.91 26.75
N SER A 60 15.71 -8.89 26.29
CA SER A 60 16.98 -8.71 25.57
C SER A 60 17.39 -9.96 24.78
N GLY A 61 17.77 -9.80 23.50
CA GLY A 61 18.52 -10.81 22.72
C GLY A 61 17.73 -11.69 21.75
N GLU A 62 16.47 -11.38 21.46
CA GLU A 62 15.58 -12.22 20.65
C GLU A 62 15.84 -12.13 19.13
N ASP A 63 16.28 -10.97 18.63
CA ASP A 63 16.87 -10.81 17.29
C ASP A 63 18.40 -10.98 17.33
N SER A 64 18.89 -11.94 18.13
CA SER A 64 20.33 -12.24 18.15
C SER A 64 20.55 -13.72 17.90
N ASP A 65 21.74 -14.06 17.41
CA ASP A 65 22.20 -15.44 17.19
C ASP A 65 22.06 -16.36 18.42
N ALA A 66 21.79 -15.79 19.61
CA ALA A 66 21.56 -16.51 20.86
C ALA A 66 20.10 -16.96 21.08
N TRP A 67 19.13 -16.47 20.31
CA TRP A 67 17.74 -16.92 20.32
C TRP A 67 17.42 -17.67 19.03
N LYS A 68 16.52 -18.65 19.09
CA LYS A 68 16.20 -19.52 17.96
C LYS A 68 14.70 -19.56 17.72
N ASP A 69 14.32 -19.58 16.45
CA ASP A 69 12.93 -19.43 16.02
C ASP A 69 12.08 -20.67 16.31
N LEU A 70 12.73 -21.81 16.56
CA LEU A 70 12.10 -23.06 17.00
C LEU A 70 12.67 -23.52 18.33
N GLN A 71 11.78 -23.75 19.30
CA GLN A 71 12.16 -24.24 20.62
C GLN A 71 11.17 -25.27 21.16
N PHE A 72 11.61 -26.09 22.11
CA PHE A 72 10.68 -26.84 22.94
C PHE A 72 10.10 -25.90 24.03
N PRO A 73 8.77 -25.76 24.16
CA PRO A 73 8.17 -25.03 25.29
C PRO A 73 8.77 -25.42 26.65
N ASP A 74 9.08 -24.43 27.50
CA ASP A 74 9.75 -24.60 28.82
C ASP A 74 9.17 -25.73 29.68
N SER A 75 7.85 -25.92 29.61
CA SER A 75 7.15 -26.97 30.33
C SER A 75 6.38 -27.87 29.38
N GLN A 76 6.73 -29.16 29.38
CA GLN A 76 5.98 -30.21 28.70
C GLN A 76 5.88 -31.44 29.58
N SER A 77 4.67 -31.99 29.71
CA SER A 77 4.39 -33.10 30.61
C SER A 77 5.27 -34.32 30.32
N GLY A 78 6.06 -34.72 31.32
CA GLY A 78 6.94 -35.89 31.25
C GLY A 78 8.21 -35.69 30.41
N PHE A 79 8.63 -34.44 30.18
CA PHE A 79 9.94 -34.11 29.60
C PHE A 79 10.74 -33.19 30.51
N THR A 80 12.06 -33.36 30.50
CA THR A 80 13.02 -32.35 30.94
C THR A 80 13.49 -31.59 29.69
N ILE A 81 13.25 -30.28 29.67
CA ILE A 81 13.73 -29.37 28.63
C ILE A 81 15.08 -28.81 29.07
N SER A 82 16.03 -28.73 28.14
CA SER A 82 17.42 -28.36 28.40
C SER A 82 18.09 -27.85 27.12
N GLY A 83 19.34 -27.42 27.26
CA GLY A 83 20.10 -26.76 26.20
C GLY A 83 20.06 -25.24 26.35
N SER A 84 20.87 -24.52 25.58
CA SER A 84 20.95 -23.05 25.71
C SER A 84 19.68 -22.36 25.20
N ASN A 85 19.02 -22.96 24.21
CA ASN A 85 17.90 -22.38 23.48
C ASN A 85 16.68 -23.31 23.52
N ASN A 86 16.54 -24.07 24.62
CA ASN A 86 15.49 -25.08 24.78
C ASN A 86 15.41 -26.08 23.60
N ASP A 87 16.58 -26.50 23.11
CA ASP A 87 16.74 -27.33 21.91
C ASP A 87 16.83 -28.83 22.21
N VAL A 88 16.73 -29.25 23.48
CA VAL A 88 16.74 -30.66 23.89
C VAL A 88 15.59 -31.01 24.83
N ALA A 89 14.76 -31.97 24.43
CA ALA A 89 13.67 -32.52 25.25
C ALA A 89 13.91 -34.01 25.55
N THR A 90 14.13 -34.35 26.83
CA THR A 90 14.39 -35.74 27.27
C THR A 90 13.23 -36.28 28.10
N LYS A 91 12.69 -37.45 27.75
CA LYS A 91 11.60 -38.08 28.50
C LYS A 91 12.06 -38.43 29.92
N THR A 92 11.26 -38.11 30.92
CA THR A 92 11.60 -38.33 32.34
C THR A 92 11.52 -39.79 32.78
N SER A 93 10.91 -40.65 31.97
CA SER A 93 10.75 -42.09 32.24
C SER A 93 10.79 -42.88 30.95
N ALA A 94 11.17 -44.16 31.04
CA ALA A 94 11.24 -45.03 29.88
C ALA A 94 9.84 -45.27 29.30
N ALA A 95 9.71 -45.11 27.99
CA ALA A 95 8.45 -45.28 27.28
C ALA A 95 8.68 -46.02 25.95
N ASN A 96 7.64 -46.62 25.39
CA ASN A 96 7.69 -47.18 24.04
C ASN A 96 7.50 -46.09 22.97
N SER A 97 6.73 -45.06 23.28
CA SER A 97 6.45 -43.93 22.39
C SER A 97 6.44 -42.64 23.19
N ALA A 98 6.82 -41.54 22.55
CA ALA A 98 6.76 -40.21 23.12
C ALA A 98 6.42 -39.18 22.05
N THR A 99 5.58 -38.22 22.40
CA THR A 99 5.22 -37.07 21.57
C THR A 99 5.76 -35.81 22.22
N VAL A 100 6.54 -35.03 21.48
CA VAL A 100 7.07 -33.73 21.90
C VAL A 100 6.39 -32.61 21.12
N THR A 101 6.22 -31.45 21.74
CA THR A 101 5.70 -30.24 21.08
C THR A 101 6.86 -29.33 20.71
N VAL A 102 6.85 -28.75 19.52
CA VAL A 102 7.80 -27.71 19.09
C VAL A 102 7.01 -26.43 18.88
N LYS A 103 7.52 -25.30 19.37
CA LYS A 103 6.92 -23.97 19.22
C LYS A 103 7.74 -23.15 18.22
N SER A 104 7.03 -22.44 17.33
CA SER A 104 7.58 -21.44 16.41
C SER A 104 7.44 -20.05 17.00
N PHE A 105 8.43 -19.21 16.69
CA PHE A 105 8.50 -17.79 17.05
C PHE A 105 8.78 -16.88 15.84
N ASP A 106 8.82 -17.43 14.62
CA ASP A 106 9.02 -16.68 13.37
C ASP A 106 8.13 -17.27 12.27
N TYR A 107 7.57 -16.43 11.40
CA TYR A 107 6.70 -16.85 10.29
C TYR A 107 7.42 -17.60 9.17
N GLY A 108 8.74 -17.52 9.11
CA GLY A 108 9.60 -18.31 8.26
C GLY A 108 10.49 -19.29 9.00
N SER A 109 10.26 -19.53 10.30
CA SER A 109 11.12 -20.40 11.09
C SER A 109 11.38 -21.74 10.41
N TYR A 110 12.63 -22.18 10.39
CA TYR A 110 13.02 -23.47 9.85
C TYR A 110 14.06 -24.17 10.71
N GLY A 111 14.14 -25.50 10.57
CA GLY A 111 15.15 -26.31 11.22
C GLY A 111 14.88 -27.81 11.13
N LYS A 112 15.62 -28.57 11.93
CA LYS A 112 15.59 -30.04 11.92
C LYS A 112 15.38 -30.60 13.32
N ILE A 113 14.59 -31.66 13.40
CA ILE A 113 14.39 -32.43 14.63
C ILE A 113 14.85 -33.87 14.44
N LYS A 114 15.65 -34.36 15.38
CA LYS A 114 16.03 -35.79 15.48
C LYS A 114 15.57 -36.36 16.82
N ALA A 115 15.37 -37.68 16.83
CA ALA A 115 15.07 -38.42 18.05
C ALA A 115 16.08 -39.54 18.26
N GLU A 116 16.43 -39.81 19.52
CA GLU A 116 17.29 -40.90 19.94
C GLU A 116 16.65 -41.63 21.12
N VAL A 117 16.98 -42.92 21.30
CA VAL A 117 16.49 -43.73 22.43
C VAL A 117 17.65 -44.38 23.14
N GLN A 118 17.65 -44.30 24.47
CA GLN A 118 18.62 -45.00 25.30
C GLN A 118 18.08 -46.39 25.69
N ILE A 119 18.77 -47.45 25.27
CA ILE A 119 18.49 -48.85 25.61
C ILE A 119 19.80 -49.49 26.09
N GLY A 120 19.80 -50.06 27.30
CA GLY A 120 21.01 -50.69 27.85
C GLY A 120 22.22 -49.74 27.99
N GLY A 121 21.97 -48.43 28.16
CA GLY A 121 23.00 -47.40 28.27
C GLY A 121 23.48 -46.82 26.94
N THR A 122 23.11 -47.41 25.79
CA THR A 122 23.50 -46.93 24.45
C THR A 122 22.37 -46.13 23.81
N TRP A 123 22.71 -45.02 23.15
CA TRP A 123 21.79 -44.21 22.36
C TRP A 123 21.69 -44.72 20.92
N TYR A 124 20.46 -44.90 20.44
CA TYR A 124 20.16 -45.33 19.08
C TYR A 124 19.31 -44.28 18.37
N PRO A 125 19.69 -43.83 17.16
CA PRO A 125 18.93 -42.83 16.42
C PRO A 125 17.61 -43.39 15.87
N ALA A 126 16.59 -42.53 15.77
CA ALA A 126 15.40 -42.80 14.98
C ALA A 126 15.69 -42.73 13.48
N LEU A 127 14.85 -43.43 12.71
CA LEU A 127 14.64 -43.14 11.29
C LEU A 127 13.33 -42.37 11.14
N VAL A 128 13.22 -41.50 10.14
CA VAL A 128 11.95 -40.85 9.81
C VAL A 128 11.00 -41.84 9.15
N VAL A 129 9.72 -41.75 9.48
CA VAL A 129 8.67 -42.55 8.84
C VAL A 129 8.74 -42.37 7.32
N GLY A 130 8.82 -43.50 6.60
CA GLY A 130 8.84 -43.53 5.14
C GLY A 130 10.21 -43.38 4.49
N GLY A 131 11.32 -43.26 5.25
CA GLY A 131 12.65 -43.13 4.65
C GLY A 131 13.83 -43.47 5.57
N PRO A 132 15.07 -43.45 5.03
CA PRO A 132 16.29 -43.70 5.79
C PRO A 132 16.83 -42.46 6.52
N ALA A 133 16.18 -41.30 6.37
CA ALA A 133 16.58 -40.06 7.02
C ALA A 133 16.56 -40.19 8.55
N ARG A 134 17.46 -39.48 9.24
CA ARG A 134 17.59 -39.52 10.71
C ARG A 134 17.01 -38.29 11.42
N TYR A 135 16.41 -37.39 10.66
CA TYR A 135 15.78 -36.17 11.12
C TYR A 135 14.60 -35.83 10.22
N ALA A 136 13.59 -35.20 10.81
CA ALA A 136 12.52 -34.54 10.07
C ALA A 136 12.81 -33.03 10.04
N THR A 137 12.34 -32.35 9.00
CA THR A 137 12.37 -30.88 8.93
C THR A 137 11.17 -30.29 9.68
N VAL A 138 11.33 -29.07 10.18
CA VAL A 138 10.29 -28.25 10.80
C VAL A 138 10.42 -26.85 10.20
N PRO A 139 9.47 -26.34 9.39
CA PRO A 139 8.31 -27.01 8.82
C PRO A 139 8.69 -28.17 7.89
N ARG A 140 7.68 -28.85 7.34
CA ARG A 140 7.94 -29.85 6.30
C ARG A 140 8.54 -29.17 5.08
N ASP A 141 9.67 -29.69 4.61
CA ASP A 141 10.52 -29.12 3.56
C ASP A 141 11.24 -30.31 2.91
N GLU A 142 10.69 -30.80 1.79
CA GLU A 142 11.22 -32.00 1.11
C GLU A 142 12.16 -31.64 -0.05
N ASP A 143 12.16 -30.39 -0.52
CA ASP A 143 13.08 -29.85 -1.52
C ASP A 143 14.31 -29.16 -0.92
N ALA A 144 14.35 -29.04 0.41
CA ALA A 144 15.47 -28.54 1.22
C ALA A 144 15.85 -27.09 0.89
N ASN A 145 14.83 -26.23 0.74
CA ASN A 145 15.00 -24.81 0.49
C ASN A 145 14.63 -23.92 1.69
N ASP A 146 14.43 -24.50 2.87
CA ASP A 146 14.08 -23.79 4.11
C ASP A 146 12.68 -23.13 4.09
N ILE A 147 11.87 -23.41 3.07
CA ILE A 147 10.49 -22.93 2.93
C ILE A 147 9.52 -24.10 3.15
N ALA A 148 8.40 -23.86 3.83
CA ALA A 148 7.41 -24.91 4.02
C ALA A 148 6.81 -25.37 2.68
N ASP A 149 6.78 -26.67 2.45
CA ASP A 149 6.01 -27.32 1.36
C ASP A 149 4.52 -26.89 1.35
N ALA A 150 4.00 -26.48 2.51
CA ALA A 150 2.62 -26.04 2.67
C ALA A 150 2.32 -24.68 2.03
N TRP A 151 3.33 -23.87 1.72
CA TRP A 151 3.13 -22.55 1.13
C TRP A 151 2.88 -22.67 -0.38
N ALA A 152 1.86 -21.97 -0.86
CA ALA A 152 1.37 -22.10 -2.24
C ALA A 152 2.40 -21.71 -3.30
N TYR A 153 3.41 -20.91 -2.95
CA TYR A 153 4.43 -20.39 -3.85
C TYR A 153 5.82 -21.02 -3.62
N ASN A 154 5.89 -22.19 -2.95
CA ASN A 154 7.12 -22.95 -2.82
C ASN A 154 7.50 -23.66 -4.14
N THR A 155 8.09 -22.94 -5.09
CA THR A 155 8.45 -23.46 -6.42
C THR A 155 9.89 -23.12 -6.85
N GLY A 156 10.70 -22.52 -5.98
CA GLY A 156 12.00 -21.96 -6.34
C GLY A 156 13.01 -21.99 -5.18
N GLY A 157 14.14 -21.34 -5.40
CA GLY A 157 15.16 -21.11 -4.38
C GLY A 157 14.71 -20.03 -3.40
N LYS A 158 15.20 -20.13 -2.17
CA LYS A 158 14.85 -19.19 -1.10
C LYS A 158 15.36 -17.77 -1.32
N ASN A 159 16.42 -17.62 -2.11
CA ASN A 159 17.07 -16.34 -2.43
C ASN A 159 16.64 -15.79 -3.81
N ASP A 160 15.60 -16.36 -4.43
CA ASP A 160 15.08 -15.88 -5.71
C ASP A 160 14.39 -14.52 -5.49
N ASP A 161 14.60 -13.55 -6.38
CA ASP A 161 14.03 -12.19 -6.42
C ASP A 161 13.94 -11.81 -7.91
N ASP A 162 13.11 -12.56 -8.64
CA ASP A 162 13.03 -12.58 -10.10
C ASP A 162 11.66 -12.06 -10.60
N GLU A 163 10.93 -11.34 -9.74
CA GLU A 163 9.58 -10.88 -9.99
C GLU A 163 9.58 -9.88 -11.16
N HIS A 164 8.68 -10.09 -12.12
CA HIS A 164 8.58 -9.24 -13.30
C HIS A 164 7.37 -8.30 -13.20
N SER A 165 7.51 -7.09 -13.75
CA SER A 165 6.40 -6.15 -13.93
C SER A 165 6.34 -5.62 -15.36
N VAL A 166 5.14 -5.28 -15.83
CA VAL A 166 4.93 -4.87 -17.23
C VAL A 166 5.61 -3.54 -17.48
N ASN A 167 6.36 -3.44 -18.58
CA ASN A 167 7.14 -2.26 -18.96
C ASN A 167 8.23 -1.84 -17.95
N ASN A 168 8.65 -2.75 -17.07
CA ASN A 168 9.83 -2.60 -16.24
C ASN A 168 10.95 -3.49 -16.79
N ALA A 169 12.15 -2.95 -16.92
CA ALA A 169 13.32 -3.69 -17.42
C ALA A 169 14.15 -4.34 -16.29
N HIS A 170 13.80 -4.04 -15.04
CA HIS A 170 14.42 -4.59 -13.85
C HIS A 170 13.51 -5.65 -13.25
N ASP A 171 14.10 -6.77 -12.86
CA ASP A 171 13.43 -7.86 -12.15
C ASP A 171 13.65 -7.67 -10.65
N GLY A 172 12.81 -8.32 -9.85
CA GLY A 172 12.86 -8.25 -8.40
C GLY A 172 12.34 -6.93 -7.82
N ASP A 173 11.93 -6.98 -6.57
CA ASP A 173 11.58 -5.81 -5.76
C ASP A 173 12.44 -5.68 -4.51
N GLY A 174 13.41 -6.58 -4.34
CA GLY A 174 14.32 -6.63 -3.21
C GLY A 174 13.91 -7.67 -2.16
N LEU A 175 12.67 -8.18 -2.18
CA LEU A 175 12.25 -9.29 -1.34
C LEU A 175 12.66 -10.61 -1.97
N THR A 176 13.45 -11.39 -1.23
CA THR A 176 13.66 -12.78 -1.62
C THR A 176 12.38 -13.60 -1.40
N ARG A 177 12.21 -14.68 -2.15
CA ARG A 177 11.13 -15.67 -1.95
C ARG A 177 10.96 -16.10 -0.49
N TYR A 178 12.06 -16.19 0.26
CA TYR A 178 12.03 -16.50 1.68
C TYR A 178 11.46 -15.37 2.53
N GLU A 179 11.76 -14.11 2.21
CA GLU A 179 11.19 -12.93 2.86
C GLU A 179 9.70 -12.77 2.52
N GLU A 180 9.31 -13.02 1.26
CA GLU A 180 7.90 -13.09 0.87
C GLU A 180 7.15 -14.24 1.58
N TYR A 181 7.81 -15.39 1.74
CA TYR A 181 7.30 -16.51 2.52
C TYR A 181 7.12 -16.12 3.99
N ARG A 182 8.07 -15.43 4.61
CA ARG A 182 7.94 -14.89 5.98
C ARG A 182 6.76 -13.94 6.08
N GLY A 183 6.61 -13.09 5.07
CA GLY A 183 5.59 -12.05 4.97
C GLY A 183 5.92 -10.81 5.78
N VAL A 184 5.08 -9.79 5.63
CA VAL A 184 5.28 -8.44 6.21
C VAL A 184 4.02 -8.01 6.95
N ASP A 185 4.13 -7.67 8.23
CA ASP A 185 3.03 -7.10 9.03
C ASP A 185 2.79 -5.65 8.58
N THR A 186 1.90 -5.48 7.60
CA THR A 186 1.67 -4.20 6.94
C THR A 186 0.73 -3.30 7.72
N ASP A 187 -0.14 -3.87 8.56
CA ASP A 187 -1.15 -3.15 9.31
C ASP A 187 -0.83 -2.90 10.79
N ASP A 188 0.34 -3.36 11.25
CA ASP A 188 0.88 -3.21 12.62
C ASP A 188 -0.03 -3.85 13.67
N ASP A 189 -0.62 -5.01 13.36
CA ASP A 189 -1.47 -5.77 14.27
C ASP A 189 -0.73 -6.86 15.06
N GLY A 190 0.57 -7.07 14.77
CA GLY A 190 1.41 -8.07 15.42
C GLY A 190 1.27 -9.48 14.84
N ALA A 191 0.53 -9.63 13.75
CA ALA A 191 0.37 -10.86 13.00
C ALA A 191 0.77 -10.70 11.54
N VAL A 192 1.05 -11.84 10.88
CA VAL A 192 1.23 -11.90 9.43
C VAL A 192 0.17 -12.83 8.89
N ALA A 193 -0.89 -12.24 8.35
CA ALA A 193 -1.95 -12.96 7.67
C ALA A 193 -1.41 -13.70 6.44
N LEU A 194 -2.13 -14.71 5.96
CA LEU A 194 -1.73 -15.43 4.75
C LEU A 194 -1.66 -14.50 3.51
N ALA A 195 -2.45 -13.41 3.50
CA ALA A 195 -2.43 -12.41 2.43
C ALA A 195 -1.21 -11.47 2.51
N GLU A 196 -0.51 -11.46 3.64
CA GLU A 196 0.70 -10.67 3.89
C GLU A 196 1.98 -11.48 3.68
N ARG A 197 1.86 -12.80 3.48
CA ARG A 197 2.86 -13.56 2.73
C ARG A 197 2.66 -13.25 1.26
N THR A 198 3.65 -12.58 0.66
CA THR A 198 3.51 -12.03 -0.69
C THR A 198 3.72 -13.10 -1.76
N ASN A 199 3.83 -12.68 -3.03
CA ASN A 199 3.79 -13.61 -4.16
C ASN A 199 5.02 -13.43 -5.06
N PRO A 200 5.94 -14.42 -5.10
CA PRO A 200 7.18 -14.39 -5.92
C PRO A 200 6.94 -14.37 -7.44
N GLY A 201 5.70 -14.29 -7.87
CA GLY A 201 5.32 -14.06 -9.26
C GLY A 201 4.95 -12.61 -9.57
N ARG A 202 5.00 -11.69 -8.59
CA ARG A 202 4.60 -10.29 -8.73
C ARG A 202 5.44 -9.41 -7.84
N LYS A 203 5.81 -8.23 -8.35
CA LYS A 203 6.46 -7.22 -7.52
C LYS A 203 5.53 -6.65 -6.46
N ASP A 204 6.09 -6.32 -5.32
CA ASP A 204 5.47 -5.62 -4.21
C ASP A 204 5.99 -4.18 -4.11
N LEU A 205 5.09 -3.27 -3.78
CA LEU A 205 5.41 -1.87 -3.49
C LEU A 205 4.75 -1.49 -2.18
N PHE A 206 5.56 -1.24 -1.15
CA PHE A 206 5.08 -0.74 0.12
C PHE A 206 4.96 0.78 0.09
N VAL A 207 3.81 1.30 0.49
CA VAL A 207 3.52 2.74 0.44
C VAL A 207 2.95 3.22 1.76
N GLN A 208 3.24 4.47 2.11
CA GLN A 208 2.70 5.09 3.31
C GLN A 208 2.16 6.48 3.00
N GLY A 209 0.90 6.71 3.35
CA GLY A 209 0.28 8.03 3.31
C GLY A 209 0.62 8.81 4.56
N LYS A 210 1.25 9.99 4.40
CA LYS A 210 1.53 10.92 5.49
C LYS A 210 0.65 12.16 5.39
N ASP A 211 0.08 12.56 6.53
CA ASP A 211 -0.76 13.76 6.70
C ASP A 211 -2.10 13.75 5.94
N PHE A 212 -2.50 12.63 5.34
CA PHE A 212 -3.81 12.43 4.71
C PHE A 212 -4.93 12.39 5.76
N THR A 213 -6.17 12.64 5.33
CA THR A 213 -7.34 12.76 6.23
C THR A 213 -8.54 12.04 5.65
N GLU A 214 -9.63 11.84 6.41
CA GLU A 214 -10.86 11.24 5.88
C GLU A 214 -11.44 12.01 4.68
N ALA A 215 -11.27 13.34 4.65
CA ALA A 215 -11.74 14.19 3.55
C ALA A 215 -10.85 14.14 2.30
N LEU A 216 -9.57 13.78 2.48
CA LEU A 216 -8.58 13.61 1.43
C LEU A 216 -7.87 12.28 1.70
N PRO A 217 -8.51 11.14 1.40
CA PRO A 217 -8.03 9.84 1.80
C PRO A 217 -6.79 9.43 1.01
N PHE A 218 -5.88 8.70 1.66
CA PHE A 218 -4.78 8.06 0.97
C PHE A 218 -5.30 6.84 0.21
N ALA A 219 -5.21 6.87 -1.12
CA ALA A 219 -5.63 5.78 -1.99
C ALA A 219 -4.93 5.90 -3.34
N TRP A 220 -4.75 4.77 -4.03
CA TRP A 220 -4.17 4.71 -5.37
C TRP A 220 -5.11 4.01 -6.36
N GLY A 221 -4.85 4.22 -7.66
CA GLY A 221 -5.61 3.69 -8.77
C GLY A 221 -5.10 2.33 -9.27
N ASN A 222 -5.72 1.82 -10.34
CA ASN A 222 -5.46 0.48 -10.87
C ASN A 222 -4.14 0.36 -11.67
N ALA A 223 -3.42 1.47 -11.90
CA ALA A 223 -2.22 1.50 -12.74
C ALA A 223 -1.13 0.51 -12.28
N PHE A 224 -0.91 0.39 -10.97
CA PHE A 224 0.07 -0.58 -10.42
C PHE A 224 -0.36 -2.02 -10.65
N ASN A 225 -1.65 -2.31 -10.45
CA ASN A 225 -2.18 -3.64 -10.71
C ASN A 225 -2.07 -4.03 -12.20
N GLU A 226 -2.35 -3.09 -13.11
CA GLU A 226 -2.14 -3.27 -14.56
C GLU A 226 -0.66 -3.47 -14.91
N ALA A 227 0.24 -2.87 -14.14
CA ALA A 227 1.69 -3.11 -14.23
C ALA A 227 2.14 -4.43 -13.58
N GLN A 228 1.21 -5.24 -13.06
CA GLN A 228 1.49 -6.46 -12.28
C GLN A 228 2.24 -6.22 -10.96
N ILE A 229 2.12 -5.02 -10.40
CA ILE A 229 2.64 -4.65 -9.08
C ILE A 229 1.51 -4.75 -8.05
N THR A 230 1.76 -5.45 -6.95
CA THR A 230 0.91 -5.44 -5.75
C THR A 230 1.33 -4.27 -4.88
N VAL A 231 0.39 -3.45 -4.43
CA VAL A 231 0.68 -2.30 -3.56
C VAL A 231 0.14 -2.59 -2.18
N HIS A 232 0.97 -2.40 -1.17
CA HIS A 232 0.65 -2.62 0.24
C HIS A 232 0.69 -1.30 0.99
N GLU A 233 -0.38 -0.94 1.69
CA GLU A 233 -0.34 0.19 2.61
C GLU A 233 0.40 -0.22 3.88
N PHE A 234 1.52 0.44 4.15
CA PHE A 234 2.38 0.17 5.28
C PHE A 234 2.12 1.17 6.41
N LYS A 235 1.44 0.71 7.46
CA LYS A 235 1.01 1.57 8.58
C LYS A 235 2.09 1.80 9.63
N ARG A 236 3.13 0.97 9.65
CA ARG A 236 4.22 1.04 10.62
C ARG A 236 5.34 1.98 10.19
N THR A 237 6.24 2.30 11.12
CA THR A 237 7.57 2.83 10.80
C THR A 237 8.54 1.66 10.62
N ILE A 238 9.31 1.65 9.54
CA ILE A 238 10.36 0.66 9.29
C ILE A 238 11.44 0.79 10.40
N GLY A 239 11.70 -0.29 11.11
CA GLY A 239 12.78 -0.43 12.08
C GLY A 239 14.13 -0.67 11.40
N SER A 240 15.23 -0.45 12.14
CA SER A 240 16.58 -0.63 11.59
C SER A 240 16.96 -2.10 11.30
N GLU A 241 16.21 -3.04 11.85
CA GLU A 241 16.41 -4.49 11.67
C GLU A 241 15.51 -5.06 10.55
N ASP A 242 14.60 -4.25 10.00
CA ASP A 242 13.78 -4.64 8.85
C ASP A 242 14.64 -4.63 7.61
N ARG A 243 14.90 -5.83 7.09
CA ARG A 243 15.68 -6.01 5.88
C ARG A 243 14.79 -5.91 4.66
N ASN A 244 15.32 -5.31 3.59
CA ASN A 244 14.75 -5.36 2.25
C ASN A 244 13.32 -4.82 2.09
N ILE A 245 12.81 -4.08 3.09
CA ILE A 245 11.54 -3.37 3.00
C ILE A 245 11.84 -1.89 2.81
N ASP A 246 11.57 -1.38 1.62
CA ASP A 246 11.58 0.04 1.31
C ASP A 246 10.15 0.55 1.15
N VAL A 247 9.82 1.66 1.84
CA VAL A 247 8.48 2.25 1.80
C VAL A 247 8.50 3.59 1.07
N LEU A 248 7.68 3.70 0.03
CA LEU A 248 7.41 4.95 -0.66
C LEU A 248 6.46 5.81 0.18
N VAL A 249 6.99 6.88 0.77
CA VAL A 249 6.18 7.81 1.58
C VAL A 249 5.57 8.90 0.70
N VAL A 250 4.25 8.91 0.59
CA VAL A 250 3.49 9.97 -0.08
C VAL A 250 3.04 10.98 0.95
N THR A 251 3.33 12.26 0.74
CA THR A 251 3.01 13.31 1.73
C THR A 251 1.92 14.26 1.22
N LEU A 252 0.87 14.47 2.01
CA LEU A 252 -0.09 15.55 1.78
C LEU A 252 0.49 16.88 2.34
N LYS A 253 0.89 17.78 1.45
CA LYS A 253 1.47 19.09 1.82
C LYS A 253 0.41 20.17 1.84
N ASP A 254 0.51 21.10 2.80
CA ASP A 254 -0.30 22.33 2.84
C ASP A 254 0.19 23.39 1.82
N GLN A 255 0.32 22.98 0.56
CA GLN A 255 0.82 23.77 -0.56
C GLN A 255 -0.18 23.80 -1.72
N GLY A 256 0.13 24.63 -2.71
CA GLY A 256 -0.73 24.94 -3.84
C GLY A 256 -1.37 26.32 -3.75
N GLY A 257 -1.84 26.81 -4.89
CA GLY A 257 -2.63 28.03 -5.00
C GLY A 257 -3.97 27.74 -5.66
N HIS A 258 -4.84 28.74 -5.65
CA HIS A 258 -6.10 28.73 -6.40
C HIS A 258 -5.86 28.30 -7.86
N ILE A 259 -6.85 27.64 -8.47
CA ILE A 259 -6.73 27.12 -9.85
C ILE A 259 -6.57 28.27 -10.86
N LEU A 260 -6.94 29.50 -10.46
CA LEU A 260 -6.79 30.70 -11.26
C LEU A 260 -5.57 31.50 -10.78
N ARG A 261 -4.45 31.37 -11.50
CA ARG A 261 -3.42 32.41 -11.48
C ARG A 261 -3.78 33.49 -12.49
N VAL A 262 -3.75 34.73 -12.00
CA VAL A 262 -3.93 35.97 -12.76
C VAL A 262 -2.83 36.08 -13.82
N MET A 263 -3.09 35.62 -15.04
CA MET A 263 -2.16 35.83 -16.16
C MET A 263 -2.93 36.18 -17.43
N ALA A 264 -3.31 37.46 -17.48
CA ALA A 264 -3.71 38.24 -18.64
C ALA A 264 -4.93 37.72 -19.42
N PRO A 265 -5.71 38.62 -20.04
CA PRO A 265 -6.68 38.19 -21.04
C PRO A 265 -5.93 37.32 -22.05
N SER A 266 -6.32 36.04 -22.18
CA SER A 266 -5.94 35.32 -23.36
C SER A 266 -6.50 36.13 -24.53
N PRO A 267 -5.75 36.35 -25.63
CA PRO A 267 -6.26 37.11 -26.78
C PRO A 267 -7.57 36.58 -27.37
N ASP A 268 -7.97 35.38 -26.95
CA ASP A 268 -9.06 34.58 -27.49
C ASP A 268 -10.30 34.58 -26.59
N GLY A 269 -10.24 35.23 -25.43
CA GLY A 269 -11.38 35.35 -24.52
C GLY A 269 -11.89 34.04 -23.90
N LYS A 270 -11.05 33.01 -23.84
CA LYS A 270 -11.43 31.74 -23.22
C LYS A 270 -10.91 31.69 -21.79
N ARG A 271 -11.71 31.12 -20.88
CA ARG A 271 -11.28 30.66 -19.55
C ARG A 271 -9.86 30.08 -19.65
N ASN A 272 -8.88 30.82 -19.15
CA ASN A 272 -7.47 30.44 -19.26
C ASN A 272 -7.06 29.77 -17.95
N TRP A 273 -6.87 28.47 -18.00
CA TRP A 273 -6.54 27.64 -16.84
C TRP A 273 -5.02 27.63 -16.64
N ASP A 274 -4.52 28.38 -15.64
CA ASP A 274 -3.17 28.12 -15.10
C ASP A 274 -3.33 27.14 -13.94
N THR A 275 -3.48 25.86 -14.28
CA THR A 275 -3.72 24.80 -13.33
C THR A 275 -2.55 24.71 -12.36
N SER A 276 -2.76 25.04 -11.09
CA SER A 276 -1.83 24.67 -10.03
C SER A 276 -1.65 23.15 -10.06
N THR A 277 -0.41 22.67 -10.02
CA THR A 277 -0.16 21.23 -9.97
C THR A 277 -0.76 20.66 -8.68
N MET A 278 -1.57 19.61 -8.81
CA MET A 278 -2.19 18.93 -7.66
C MET A 278 -1.18 18.09 -6.89
N GLY A 279 0.00 17.86 -7.45
CA GLY A 279 1.13 17.26 -6.77
C GLY A 279 2.47 17.75 -7.31
N GLN A 280 3.52 17.24 -6.69
CA GLN A 280 4.89 17.41 -7.13
C GLN A 280 5.70 16.22 -6.59
N SER A 281 6.52 15.64 -7.45
CA SER A 281 7.42 14.55 -7.07
C SER A 281 8.83 14.81 -7.56
N SER A 282 9.83 14.47 -6.75
CA SER A 282 11.13 14.13 -7.32
C SER A 282 11.04 12.76 -7.98
N ILE A 283 11.76 12.57 -9.10
CA ILE A 283 11.78 11.30 -9.80
C ILE A 283 12.68 10.34 -9.02
N GLY A 284 12.18 9.15 -8.68
CA GLY A 284 12.98 8.09 -8.07
C GLY A 284 13.82 7.31 -9.10
N ASP A 285 14.46 6.25 -8.64
CA ASP A 285 15.15 5.27 -9.48
C ASP A 285 15.10 3.87 -8.85
N ALA A 286 15.85 2.93 -9.43
CA ALA A 286 15.91 1.53 -8.98
C ALA A 286 16.54 1.33 -7.60
N THR A 287 17.09 2.38 -6.99
CA THR A 287 17.82 2.32 -5.71
C THR A 287 17.28 3.31 -4.67
N THR A 288 16.51 4.31 -5.08
CA THR A 288 16.01 5.34 -4.18
C THR A 288 14.69 5.87 -4.70
N TYR A 289 13.66 5.78 -3.87
CA TYR A 289 12.38 6.39 -4.17
C TYR A 289 12.47 7.92 -4.22
N GLY A 290 11.64 8.50 -5.08
CA GLY A 290 11.35 9.92 -5.07
C GLY A 290 10.52 10.32 -3.84
N ASN A 291 10.25 11.62 -3.74
CA ASN A 291 9.42 12.19 -2.68
C ASN A 291 8.08 12.65 -3.28
N PRO A 292 7.09 11.75 -3.41
CA PRO A 292 5.80 12.12 -3.93
C PRO A 292 5.00 12.99 -2.95
N GLU A 293 4.55 14.14 -3.43
CA GLU A 293 3.77 15.10 -2.66
C GLU A 293 2.45 15.41 -3.35
N VAL A 294 1.37 15.42 -2.57
CA VAL A 294 0.05 15.91 -3.00
C VAL A 294 -0.18 17.28 -2.37
N ASN A 295 -0.55 18.26 -3.18
CA ASN A 295 -0.79 19.63 -2.78
C ASN A 295 -2.24 19.79 -2.29
N LYS A 296 -2.41 19.82 -0.96
CA LYS A 296 -3.72 19.93 -0.30
C LYS A 296 -4.53 21.13 -0.74
N LYS A 297 -3.92 22.33 -0.79
CA LYS A 297 -4.65 23.56 -1.14
C LYS A 297 -5.08 23.51 -2.59
N ALA A 298 -4.16 23.14 -3.50
CA ALA A 298 -4.49 22.98 -4.91
C ALA A 298 -5.66 22.00 -5.09
N THR A 299 -5.57 20.82 -4.47
CA THR A 299 -6.64 19.80 -4.54
C THR A 299 -7.98 20.31 -4.02
N ASN A 300 -7.99 21.05 -2.91
CA ASN A 300 -9.23 21.62 -2.39
C ASN A 300 -9.82 22.69 -3.31
N TYR A 301 -8.97 23.56 -3.85
CA TYR A 301 -9.39 24.63 -4.73
C TYR A 301 -10.03 24.13 -6.02
N TYR A 302 -9.71 22.92 -6.50
CA TYR A 302 -10.46 22.29 -7.61
C TYR A 302 -11.97 22.19 -7.36
N PHE A 303 -12.38 22.07 -6.11
CA PHE A 303 -13.78 21.90 -5.72
C PHE A 303 -14.36 23.15 -5.03
N ASP A 304 -13.52 23.91 -4.34
CA ASP A 304 -13.95 24.97 -3.43
C ASP A 304 -13.78 26.37 -4.04
N ASP A 305 -13.05 26.52 -5.16
CA ASP A 305 -12.93 27.81 -5.83
C ASP A 305 -14.22 28.11 -6.61
N ASN A 306 -15.05 29.00 -6.04
CA ASN A 306 -16.26 29.50 -6.69
C ASN A 306 -16.12 30.98 -7.07
N PRO A 307 -15.43 31.32 -8.17
CA PRO A 307 -15.24 32.70 -8.59
C PRO A 307 -16.42 33.30 -9.35
N TYR A 308 -17.38 32.49 -9.83
CA TYR A 308 -18.46 32.95 -10.71
C TYR A 308 -19.76 33.12 -9.95
N LYS A 309 -20.45 34.23 -10.20
CA LYS A 309 -21.79 34.48 -9.70
C LYS A 309 -22.82 34.05 -10.74
N ASP A 310 -23.84 33.32 -10.29
CA ASP A 310 -24.88 32.77 -11.15
C ASP A 310 -25.83 33.89 -11.61
N GLY A 311 -25.85 34.11 -12.92
CA GLY A 311 -26.54 35.23 -13.54
C GLY A 311 -27.91 34.85 -14.12
N GLN A 312 -28.25 35.45 -15.25
CA GLN A 312 -29.43 35.03 -16.01
C GLN A 312 -29.04 33.87 -16.92
N THR A 313 -29.90 32.87 -17.08
CA THR A 313 -29.62 31.72 -17.95
C THR A 313 -30.11 31.93 -19.38
N TRP A 314 -29.38 31.39 -20.36
CA TRP A 314 -29.76 31.43 -21.77
C TRP A 314 -30.98 30.54 -22.01
N THR A 315 -32.12 31.14 -22.36
CA THR A 315 -33.25 30.35 -22.84
C THR A 315 -33.02 30.00 -24.31
N ALA A 316 -33.45 28.81 -24.74
CA ALA A 316 -33.34 28.36 -26.14
C ALA A 316 -33.98 29.34 -27.16
N VAL A 317 -34.69 30.38 -26.70
CA VAL A 317 -35.28 31.47 -27.47
C VAL A 317 -34.41 32.73 -27.43
N GLY A 318 -33.12 32.61 -27.77
CA GLY A 318 -32.32 33.76 -28.22
C GLY A 318 -32.09 34.88 -27.18
N GLN A 319 -32.42 34.66 -25.91
CA GLN A 319 -32.49 35.69 -24.88
C GLN A 319 -32.06 35.12 -23.54
N TRP A 320 -31.19 35.86 -22.85
CA TRP A 320 -30.83 35.66 -21.46
C TRP A 320 -31.88 36.28 -20.56
N ASN A 321 -32.96 35.56 -20.33
CA ASN A 321 -34.06 35.99 -19.46
C ASN A 321 -34.53 34.85 -18.56
N GLY A 322 -33.79 33.75 -18.54
CA GLY A 322 -33.94 32.69 -17.56
C GLY A 322 -33.46 33.18 -16.20
N ALA A 323 -34.10 32.71 -15.13
CA ALA A 323 -33.54 32.87 -13.80
C ALA A 323 -32.27 32.01 -13.67
N ALA A 324 -31.33 32.46 -12.85
CA ALA A 324 -30.22 31.69 -12.29
C ALA A 324 -30.59 30.22 -12.09
N ASN A 325 -29.80 29.32 -12.67
CA ASN A 325 -30.10 27.89 -12.79
C ASN A 325 -29.16 27.03 -11.92
N GLY A 326 -28.16 27.63 -11.29
CA GLY A 326 -27.15 26.97 -10.47
C GLY A 326 -26.07 26.26 -11.27
N VAL A 327 -25.92 26.50 -12.57
CA VAL A 327 -25.04 25.77 -13.49
C VAL A 327 -24.25 26.76 -14.32
N LEU A 328 -22.96 26.47 -14.54
CA LEU A 328 -22.09 27.30 -15.36
C LEU A 328 -22.50 27.24 -16.84
N ASP A 329 -23.03 28.34 -17.34
CA ASP A 329 -23.51 28.54 -18.69
C ASP A 329 -22.37 28.41 -19.73
N PRO A 330 -22.66 27.87 -20.93
CA PRO A 330 -21.65 27.72 -21.98
C PRO A 330 -21.12 29.07 -22.47
N VAL A 331 -19.80 29.22 -22.51
CA VAL A 331 -19.13 30.38 -23.13
C VAL A 331 -19.30 30.29 -24.64
N ASN A 332 -20.38 30.87 -25.15
CA ASN A 332 -20.61 31.01 -26.58
C ASN A 332 -20.25 32.45 -26.99
N PRO A 333 -19.16 32.65 -27.76
CA PRO A 333 -18.69 34.00 -28.12
C PRO A 333 -19.67 34.81 -28.99
N GLU A 334 -20.72 34.18 -29.53
CA GLU A 334 -21.79 34.87 -30.25
C GLU A 334 -22.94 35.33 -29.33
N LYS A 335 -22.95 34.88 -28.06
CA LYS A 335 -24.10 34.98 -27.15
C LYS A 335 -23.79 35.57 -25.77
N VAL A 336 -22.60 35.34 -25.21
CA VAL A 336 -22.19 36.00 -23.94
C VAL A 336 -21.58 37.37 -24.25
N GLU A 337 -21.77 38.33 -23.36
CA GLU A 337 -21.23 39.69 -23.56
C GLU A 337 -19.82 39.88 -23.00
N ASP A 338 -19.49 39.24 -21.85
CA ASP A 338 -18.10 39.05 -21.41
C ASP A 338 -17.50 37.83 -22.14
N THR A 339 -17.26 38.00 -23.44
CA THR A 339 -16.65 36.94 -24.27
C THR A 339 -15.23 36.57 -23.85
N ASN A 340 -14.64 37.24 -22.85
CA ASN A 340 -13.27 37.02 -22.42
C ASN A 340 -13.09 36.54 -20.97
N ASP A 341 -14.17 36.45 -20.21
CA ASP A 341 -14.26 36.03 -18.80
C ASP A 341 -13.24 36.73 -17.89
N ASN A 342 -12.87 37.98 -18.17
CA ASN A 342 -11.83 38.69 -17.41
C ASN A 342 -12.40 39.54 -16.26
N GLY A 343 -13.72 39.73 -16.19
CA GLY A 343 -14.39 40.52 -15.15
C GLY A 343 -14.09 42.02 -15.18
N VAL A 344 -13.55 42.53 -16.29
CA VAL A 344 -13.23 43.93 -16.54
C VAL A 344 -14.10 44.43 -17.68
N LEU A 345 -15.06 45.29 -17.34
CA LEU A 345 -15.81 46.08 -18.31
C LEU A 345 -14.86 46.85 -19.23
N ASP A 346 -14.71 46.38 -20.47
CA ASP A 346 -13.82 47.00 -21.44
C ASP A 346 -14.54 47.38 -22.74
N ASN A 347 -13.90 48.23 -23.56
CA ASN A 347 -14.53 48.78 -24.77
C ASN A 347 -14.68 47.77 -25.91
N ASN A 348 -14.18 46.54 -25.76
CA ASN A 348 -14.33 45.46 -26.72
C ASN A 348 -15.50 44.52 -26.35
N GLU A 349 -16.06 44.67 -25.15
CA GLU A 349 -17.34 44.08 -24.75
C GLU A 349 -18.51 44.94 -25.27
N LYS A 350 -19.70 44.35 -25.40
CA LYS A 350 -20.82 44.97 -26.15
C LYS A 350 -21.33 46.30 -25.55
N ASP A 351 -20.99 46.61 -24.31
CA ASP A 351 -21.39 47.79 -23.51
C ASP A 351 -20.35 48.88 -23.34
N GLY A 352 -19.06 48.54 -23.26
CA GLY A 352 -18.00 49.50 -23.01
C GLY A 352 -17.85 50.00 -21.56
N ALA A 353 -16.77 50.74 -21.32
CA ALA A 353 -16.08 50.78 -20.02
C ALA A 353 -16.59 51.74 -18.91
N THR A 354 -17.88 52.15 -18.84
CA THR A 354 -18.23 53.38 -18.06
C THR A 354 -19.25 53.38 -16.91
N THR A 355 -19.87 52.27 -16.45
CA THR A 355 -20.64 52.30 -15.17
C THR A 355 -20.84 50.93 -14.49
N PRO A 356 -20.89 50.85 -13.13
CA PRO A 356 -21.22 49.62 -12.39
C PRO A 356 -22.74 49.33 -12.43
N PRO A 357 -23.16 48.05 -12.30
CA PRO A 357 -24.40 47.55 -12.88
C PRO A 357 -25.65 48.01 -12.12
N THR A 358 -26.57 48.66 -12.84
CA THR A 358 -27.97 48.86 -12.44
C THR A 358 -28.84 48.36 -13.58
N ASP A 359 -29.83 47.52 -13.27
CA ASP A 359 -30.85 46.99 -14.20
C ASP A 359 -31.47 48.10 -15.07
N ASP A 360 -30.95 48.24 -16.29
CA ASP A 360 -31.34 49.22 -17.30
C ASP A 360 -32.12 48.60 -18.47
N GLY A 361 -32.34 47.28 -18.44
CA GLY A 361 -33.11 46.55 -19.43
C GLY A 361 -32.37 46.28 -20.74
N ASP A 362 -31.04 46.43 -20.77
CA ASP A 362 -30.18 45.82 -21.79
C ASP A 362 -29.22 44.80 -21.15
N ALA A 363 -28.83 43.80 -21.94
CA ALA A 363 -28.43 42.46 -21.48
C ALA A 363 -26.94 42.36 -21.08
N LEU A 364 -26.44 43.32 -20.29
CA LEU A 364 -25.03 43.43 -19.94
C LEU A 364 -24.66 42.55 -18.73
N PHE A 365 -23.67 41.67 -18.90
CA PHE A 365 -23.37 40.49 -18.04
C PHE A 365 -24.55 39.51 -17.91
N ASP A 366 -25.14 39.19 -19.04
CA ASP A 366 -26.00 38.03 -19.12
C ASP A 366 -25.20 36.71 -19.06
N GLY A 367 -25.76 35.67 -18.42
CA GLY A 367 -25.00 34.47 -18.04
C GLY A 367 -24.17 34.65 -16.78
N ASP A 368 -23.26 33.71 -16.53
CA ASP A 368 -22.38 33.74 -15.36
C ASP A 368 -21.22 34.70 -15.55
N TYR A 369 -20.81 35.35 -14.46
CA TYR A 369 -19.72 36.31 -14.50
C TYR A 369 -18.74 36.15 -13.34
N PRO A 370 -17.44 36.34 -13.60
CA PRO A 370 -16.44 36.30 -12.56
C PRO A 370 -16.53 37.50 -11.62
N VAL A 371 -16.33 37.28 -10.32
CA VAL A 371 -16.31 38.36 -9.32
C VAL A 371 -14.89 38.63 -8.86
N VAL A 372 -14.45 39.88 -9.02
CA VAL A 372 -13.14 40.38 -8.55
C VAL A 372 -13.34 41.36 -7.40
N LYS A 373 -12.55 41.23 -6.33
CA LYS A 373 -12.57 42.21 -5.23
C LYS A 373 -12.09 43.56 -5.73
N ALA A 374 -12.70 44.65 -5.28
CA ALA A 374 -12.33 46.00 -5.71
C ALA A 374 -10.82 46.26 -5.51
N GLY A 375 -10.08 46.37 -6.63
CA GLY A 375 -8.62 46.56 -6.63
C GLY A 375 -7.80 45.36 -6.09
N GLY A 376 -8.40 44.16 -6.05
CA GLY A 376 -7.85 42.97 -5.42
C GLY A 376 -7.95 41.72 -6.29
N PRO A 377 -7.64 40.53 -5.72
CA PRO A 377 -7.78 39.25 -6.41
C PRO A 377 -9.26 38.88 -6.62
N TRP A 378 -9.48 37.81 -7.38
CA TRP A 378 -10.75 37.12 -7.53
C TRP A 378 -11.40 36.81 -6.17
N ASP A 379 -12.73 36.85 -6.11
CA ASP A 379 -13.51 36.49 -4.93
C ASP A 379 -14.10 35.09 -5.07
N PHE A 380 -13.38 34.09 -4.54
CA PHE A 380 -13.72 32.66 -4.66
C PHE A 380 -14.92 32.19 -3.80
N ALA A 381 -15.73 33.11 -3.27
CA ALA A 381 -16.88 32.82 -2.42
C ALA A 381 -18.22 33.16 -3.11
N GLN A 382 -18.29 32.96 -4.43
CA GLN A 382 -19.52 33.10 -5.22
C GLN A 382 -20.26 31.75 -5.35
N ASP A 383 -21.05 31.61 -6.41
CA ASP A 383 -22.07 30.58 -6.58
C ASP A 383 -21.54 29.36 -7.35
N LEU A 384 -20.67 29.58 -8.35
CA LEU A 384 -20.31 28.55 -9.33
C LEU A 384 -18.79 28.36 -9.44
N SER A 385 -18.40 27.09 -9.62
CA SER A 385 -17.03 26.67 -9.86
C SER A 385 -16.76 26.50 -11.35
N PRO A 386 -15.55 26.84 -11.83
CA PRO A 386 -15.14 26.52 -13.18
C PRO A 386 -14.98 25.02 -13.47
N MET A 387 -14.79 24.23 -12.42
CA MET A 387 -14.49 22.80 -12.52
C MET A 387 -15.69 21.94 -12.14
N ASP A 388 -16.72 22.47 -11.48
CA ASP A 388 -18.00 21.81 -11.16
C ASP A 388 -19.09 22.56 -11.93
N ILE A 389 -19.16 22.28 -13.23
CA ILE A 389 -19.93 23.05 -14.21
C ILE A 389 -21.42 22.92 -13.93
N ASP A 390 -21.90 21.78 -13.46
CA ASP A 390 -23.32 21.57 -13.15
C ASP A 390 -23.66 21.64 -11.65
N ASN A 391 -22.68 22.03 -10.83
CA ASN A 391 -22.80 22.31 -9.39
C ASN A 391 -23.37 21.13 -8.60
N ASP A 392 -22.92 19.93 -8.96
CA ASP A 392 -23.33 18.67 -8.35
C ASP A 392 -22.35 18.19 -7.26
N GLY A 393 -21.25 18.93 -7.06
CA GLY A 393 -20.19 18.66 -6.11
C GLY A 393 -19.07 17.75 -6.65
N LYS A 394 -19.07 17.46 -7.95
CA LYS A 394 -17.99 16.76 -8.66
C LYS A 394 -17.28 17.73 -9.59
N VAL A 395 -16.14 17.30 -10.14
CA VAL A 395 -15.39 18.12 -11.08
C VAL A 395 -15.24 17.46 -12.44
N GLU A 396 -15.44 18.22 -13.50
CA GLU A 396 -15.17 17.83 -14.88
C GLU A 396 -13.75 18.23 -15.23
N LEU A 397 -12.81 17.27 -15.15
CA LEU A 397 -11.42 17.54 -15.50
C LEU A 397 -11.28 17.69 -17.02
N PRO A 398 -10.54 18.71 -17.51
CA PRO A 398 -10.37 18.93 -18.94
C PRO A 398 -9.57 17.79 -19.59
N ARG A 399 -10.06 17.26 -20.71
CA ARG A 399 -9.31 16.34 -21.59
C ARG A 399 -8.61 17.13 -22.70
N ASP A 400 -7.32 16.89 -22.92
CA ASP A 400 -6.58 17.36 -24.11
C ASP A 400 -6.74 18.86 -24.47
N ASN A 401 -6.60 19.76 -23.48
CA ASN A 401 -6.77 21.21 -23.66
C ASN A 401 -8.16 21.64 -24.17
N GLN A 402 -9.17 20.79 -24.04
CA GLN A 402 -10.55 21.13 -24.34
C GLN A 402 -11.27 21.59 -23.07
N VAL A 403 -12.17 22.56 -23.22
CA VAL A 403 -13.09 22.95 -22.15
C VAL A 403 -13.88 21.70 -21.74
N PRO A 404 -14.02 21.41 -20.44
CA PRO A 404 -14.88 20.31 -20.01
C PRO A 404 -16.29 20.56 -20.57
N THR A 405 -16.74 19.66 -21.43
CA THR A 405 -18.01 19.80 -22.17
C THR A 405 -18.90 18.58 -22.01
N ASN A 406 -18.39 17.55 -21.33
CA ASN A 406 -19.10 16.30 -21.12
C ASN A 406 -19.41 16.12 -19.63
N PRO A 407 -20.67 16.30 -19.21
CA PRO A 407 -21.10 16.02 -17.83
C PRO A 407 -20.99 14.53 -17.47
N ASP A 408 -20.72 13.63 -18.43
CA ASP A 408 -20.50 12.21 -18.09
C ASP A 408 -19.09 11.93 -17.55
N ASP A 409 -18.17 12.91 -17.54
CA ASP A 409 -16.76 12.77 -17.12
C ASP A 409 -16.47 13.46 -15.78
N GLU A 410 -17.32 13.21 -14.79
CA GLU A 410 -17.24 13.82 -13.46
C GLU A 410 -16.36 13.01 -12.48
N TYR A 411 -15.64 13.72 -11.64
CA TYR A 411 -14.78 13.15 -10.61
C TYR A 411 -15.13 13.68 -9.23
N THR A 412 -15.34 12.76 -8.28
CA THR A 412 -15.43 13.13 -6.86
C THR A 412 -14.06 13.58 -6.33
N ARG A 413 -14.04 14.33 -5.22
CA ARG A 413 -12.78 14.70 -4.54
C ARG A 413 -11.88 13.52 -4.23
N ALA A 414 -12.45 12.41 -3.76
CA ALA A 414 -11.69 11.19 -3.50
C ALA A 414 -11.10 10.60 -4.79
N ALA A 415 -11.81 10.67 -5.92
CA ALA A 415 -11.31 10.20 -7.21
C ALA A 415 -10.12 11.04 -7.71
N VAL A 416 -10.22 12.38 -7.62
CA VAL A 416 -9.13 13.30 -8.01
C VAL A 416 -7.89 13.11 -7.13
N VAL A 417 -8.06 13.00 -5.80
CA VAL A 417 -6.97 12.70 -4.87
C VAL A 417 -6.30 11.38 -5.24
N ARG A 418 -7.09 10.32 -5.47
CA ARG A 418 -6.57 9.00 -5.86
C ARG A 418 -5.77 9.04 -7.16
N LEU A 419 -6.27 9.74 -8.18
CA LEU A 419 -5.56 9.92 -9.46
C LEU A 419 -4.23 10.66 -9.24
N THR A 420 -4.26 11.72 -8.46
CA THR A 420 -3.07 12.52 -8.14
C THR A 420 -2.03 11.68 -7.37
N ILE A 421 -2.44 10.97 -6.33
CA ILE A 421 -1.56 10.05 -5.59
C ILE A 421 -0.93 9.02 -6.54
N THR A 422 -1.72 8.44 -7.44
CA THR A 422 -1.24 7.45 -8.41
C THR A 422 -0.18 8.05 -9.33
N HIS A 423 -0.44 9.25 -9.88
CA HIS A 423 0.50 9.99 -10.72
C HIS A 423 1.83 10.24 -10.01
N GLU A 424 1.75 10.80 -8.80
CA GLU A 424 2.93 11.16 -8.02
C GLU A 424 3.72 9.92 -7.59
N MET A 425 3.04 8.83 -7.20
CA MET A 425 3.69 7.55 -6.92
C MET A 425 4.43 7.00 -8.14
N VAL A 426 3.87 7.10 -9.34
CA VAL A 426 4.52 6.68 -10.59
C VAL A 426 5.82 7.43 -10.84
N HIS A 427 5.87 8.73 -10.51
CA HIS A 427 7.13 9.49 -10.51
C HIS A 427 8.07 9.06 -9.39
N GLY A 428 7.52 8.81 -8.19
CA GLY A 428 8.26 8.32 -7.03
C GLY A 428 9.00 7.02 -7.28
N VAL A 429 8.47 6.12 -8.12
CA VAL A 429 9.13 4.87 -8.52
C VAL A 429 9.96 4.98 -9.80
N GLY A 430 10.19 6.20 -10.31
CA GLY A 430 11.20 6.48 -11.33
C GLY A 430 10.73 6.59 -12.78
N ARG A 431 9.42 6.72 -13.05
CA ARG A 431 8.94 6.96 -14.42
C ARG A 431 9.07 8.42 -14.81
N GLN A 432 9.86 8.70 -15.86
CA GLN A 432 10.20 10.06 -16.34
C GLN A 432 9.18 10.72 -17.28
N GLY A 433 7.93 10.27 -17.32
CA GLY A 433 6.90 10.90 -18.16
C GLY A 433 5.56 10.92 -17.48
N HIS A 434 4.74 11.94 -17.76
CA HIS A 434 3.33 11.93 -17.41
C HIS A 434 2.71 10.72 -18.11
N CYS A 435 2.19 9.77 -17.34
CA CYS A 435 1.28 8.79 -17.91
C CYS A 435 0.07 9.56 -18.46
N ASN A 436 -0.54 9.04 -19.52
CA ASN A 436 -1.86 9.50 -19.91
C ASN A 436 -2.80 9.08 -18.76
N ASP A 437 -2.87 9.92 -17.73
CA ASP A 437 -3.90 9.80 -16.72
C ASP A 437 -5.25 10.06 -17.40
N PRO A 438 -6.29 9.28 -17.06
CA PRO A 438 -7.59 9.35 -17.71
C PRO A 438 -8.28 10.71 -17.59
#